data_AF-A0A2D6TWE7-F1
#
_entry.id   AF-A0A2D6TWE7-F1
#
_cell.length_a   1.000
_cell.length_b   1.000
_cell.length_c   1.000
_cell.angle_alpha   90.00
_cell.angle_beta   90.00
_cell.angle_gamma   90.00
#
_symmetry.space_group_name_H-M   'P 1'
#
loop_
_entity.id
_entity.type
_entity.pdbx_description
1 polymer ?
#
loop_
_entity_poly.entity_id
_entity_poly.type
_entity_poly.pdbx_seq_one_letter_code
_entity_poly.pdbx_strand_id
1 'polypeptide(L)' 'MSHTVSDEELRKAYEVAAKVVALHGETYLPIFERLEREYEARMQSKKALERAKAIAQSIELSS' A
#
# COMPACT_ATOMS: atom_id res chain seq x y z
N MET A 1 18.12 -15.02 0.44
CA MET A 1 17.28 -14.38 -0.60
C MET A 1 16.23 -13.56 0.13
N SER A 2 16.24 -12.24 -0.01
CA SER A 2 15.16 -11.39 0.55
C SER A 2 14.02 -11.38 -0.46
N HIS A 3 13.02 -12.23 -0.28
CA HIS A 3 11.78 -12.11 -1.03
C HIS A 3 11.00 -10.91 -0.48
N THR A 4 11.10 -9.78 -1.17
CA THR A 4 10.23 -8.63 -0.91
C THR A 4 8.80 -8.98 -1.29
N VAL A 5 7.88 -8.83 -0.33
CA VAL A 5 6.44 -9.01 -0.54
C VAL A 5 5.95 -8.03 -1.60
N SER A 6 5.25 -8.53 -2.62
CA SER A 6 4.62 -7.71 -3.64
C SER A 6 3.41 -6.95 -3.08
N ASP A 7 3.00 -5.87 -3.75
CA ASP A 7 1.85 -5.08 -3.28
C ASP A 7 0.54 -5.88 -3.32
N GLU A 8 0.42 -6.83 -4.25
CA GLU A 8 -0.74 -7.70 -4.35
C GLU A 8 -0.78 -8.73 -3.21
N GLU A 9 0.37 -9.27 -2.83
CA GLU A 9 0.48 -10.13 -1.64
C GLU A 9 0.18 -9.35 -0.36
N LEU A 10 0.69 -8.12 -0.26
CA LEU A 10 0.40 -7.24 0.88
C LEU A 10 -1.08 -6.87 0.95
N ARG A 11 -1.71 -6.62 -0.20
CA ARG A 11 -3.16 -6.37 -0.31
C ARG A 11 -3.97 -7.54 0.23
N LYS A 12 -3.67 -8.74 -0.28
CA LYS A 12 -4.30 -9.98 0.17
C LYS A 12 -4.08 -10.21 1.67
N ALA A 13 -2.89 -9.90 2.18
CA ALA A 13 -2.58 -10.08 3.59
C ALA A 13 -3.44 -9.20 4.50
N TYR A 14 -3.57 -7.89 4.22
CA TYR A 14 -4.42 -7.03 5.06
C TYR A 14 -5.90 -7.40 4.93
N GLU A 15 -6.37 -7.85 3.75
CA GLU A 15 -7.75 -8.33 3.57
C GLU A 15 -8.03 -9.61 4.39
N VAL A 16 -7.07 -10.52 4.49
CA VAL A 16 -7.17 -11.68 5.37
C VAL A 16 -7.19 -11.23 6.84
N ALA A 17 -6.31 -10.31 7.23
CA ALA A 17 -6.31 -9.77 8.59
C ALA A 17 -7.65 -9.09 8.94
N ALA A 18 -8.27 -8.38 8.00
CA ALA A 18 -9.60 -7.79 8.19
C ALA A 18 -10.68 -8.86 8.48
N LYS A 19 -10.65 -9.99 7.77
CA LYS A 19 -11.55 -11.13 8.04
C LYS A 19 -11.33 -11.69 9.43
N VAL A 20 -10.08 -11.80 9.88
CA VAL A 20 -9.74 -12.27 11.23
C VAL A 20 -10.27 -11.30 12.29
N VAL A 21 -10.10 -9.98 12.09
CA VAL A 21 -10.68 -8.96 12.98
C VAL A 21 -12.20 -9.07 13.06
N ALA A 22 -12.87 -9.29 11.92
CA ALA A 22 -14.33 -9.46 11.90
C ALA A 22 -14.81 -10.68 12.70
N LEU A 23 -14.01 -11.76 12.76
CA LEU A 23 -14.34 -12.99 13.47
C LEU A 23 -14.00 -12.95 14.96
N HIS A 24 -12.94 -12.23 15.34
CA HIS A 24 -12.33 -12.31 16.66
C HIS A 24 -12.23 -10.96 17.41
N GLY A 25 -12.79 -9.90 16.83
CA GLY A 25 -12.77 -8.56 17.39
C GLY A 25 -11.37 -7.93 17.45
N GLU A 26 -11.19 -7.02 18.39
CA GLU A 26 -10.03 -6.14 18.49
C GLU A 26 -8.69 -6.85 18.74
N THR A 27 -8.72 -8.12 19.17
CA THR A 27 -7.51 -8.92 19.45
C THR A 27 -6.49 -8.91 18.31
N TYR A 28 -6.98 -8.93 17.06
CA TYR A 28 -6.13 -8.96 15.86
C TYR A 28 -6.05 -7.62 15.12
N LEU A 29 -6.72 -6.57 15.63
CA LEU A 29 -6.73 -5.24 15.03
C LEU A 29 -5.31 -4.68 14.83
N PRO A 30 -4.36 -4.82 15.77
CA PRO A 30 -3.00 -4.31 15.57
C PRO A 30 -2.27 -4.93 14.36
N ILE A 31 -2.61 -6.17 13.98
CA ILE A 31 -2.00 -6.84 12.82
C ILE A 31 -2.58 -6.26 11.54
N PHE A 32 -3.92 -6.09 11.49
CA PHE A 32 -4.61 -5.45 10.38
C PHE A 32 -4.07 -4.04 10.13
N GLU A 33 -4.02 -3.19 11.16
CA GLU A 33 -3.58 -1.79 11.04
C GLU A 33 -2.15 -1.67 10.52
N ARG A 34 -1.26 -2.59 10.90
CA ARG A 34 0.12 -2.61 10.41
C ARG A 34 0.18 -2.88 8.91
N LEU A 35 -0.57 -3.88 8.44
CA LEU A 35 -0.58 -4.28 7.04
C LEU A 35 -1.28 -3.24 6.17
N GLU A 36 -2.39 -2.68 6.65
CA GLU A 36 -3.11 -1.59 6.00
C GLU A 36 -2.21 -0.37 5.82
N ARG A 37 -1.57 0.09 6.90
CA ARG A 37 -0.67 1.25 6.85
C ARG A 37 0.49 1.05 5.86
N GLU A 38 1.07 -0.14 5.83
CA GLU A 38 2.15 -0.43 4.90
C GLU A 38 1.65 -0.39 3.45
N TYR A 39 0.50 -1.02 3.17
CA TYR A 39 -0.08 -1.01 1.83
C TYR A 39 -0.41 0.40 1.36
N GLU A 40 -1.07 1.19 2.21
CA GLU A 40 -1.41 2.58 1.91
C GLU A 40 -0.17 3.43 1.65
N ALA A 41 0.88 3.30 2.46
CA ALA A 41 2.12 4.04 2.27
C ALA A 41 2.78 3.73 0.91
N ARG A 42 2.76 2.45 0.49
CA ARG A 42 3.27 2.04 -0.83
C ARG A 42 2.42 2.62 -1.96
N MET A 43 1.10 2.55 -1.85
CA MET A 43 0.19 3.09 -2.86
C MET A 43 0.31 4.61 -2.99
N GLN A 44 0.42 5.31 -1.86
CA GLN A 44 0.64 6.77 -1.85
C GLN A 44 1.97 7.14 -2.50
N SER A 45 3.05 6.43 -2.17
CA SER A 45 4.37 6.66 -2.76
C SER A 45 4.37 6.47 -4.28
N LYS A 46 3.71 5.41 -4.77
CA LYS A 46 3.54 5.17 -6.21
C LYS A 46 2.76 6.28 -6.89
N LYS A 47 1.61 6.67 -6.35
CA LYS A 47 0.81 7.78 -6.89
C LYS A 47 1.60 9.09 -6.90
N ALA A 48 2.37 9.37 -5.85
CA ALA A 48 3.20 10.56 -5.77
C ALA A 48 4.30 10.56 -6.84
N LEU A 49 4.95 9.41 -7.06
CA LEU A 49 5.96 9.25 -8.10
C LEU A 49 5.40 9.47 -9.50
N GLU A 50 4.25 8.86 -9.82
CA GLU A 50 3.63 9.02 -11.13
C GLU A 50 3.21 10.47 -11.38
N ARG A 51 2.64 11.14 -10.37
CA ARG A 51 2.35 12.58 -10.45
C ARG A 51 3.61 13.41 -10.68
N ALA A 52 4.71 13.11 -9.98
CA ALA A 52 5.97 13.83 -10.15
C ALA A 52 6.52 13.69 -11.58
N LYS A 53 6.46 12.49 -12.15
CA LYS A 53 6.85 12.23 -13.56
C LYS A 53 5.97 12.99 -14.55
N ALA A 54 4.66 12.99 -14.34
CA ALA A 54 3.72 13.69 -15.22
C ALA A 54 3.97 15.22 -15.23
N ILE A 55 4.23 15.80 -14.06
CA ILE A 55 4.60 17.22 -13.94
C ILE A 55 5.90 17.49 -14.70
N ALA A 56 6.94 16.68 -14.50
CA ALA A 56 8.22 16.86 -15.20
C ALA A 56 8.05 16.84 -16.73
N GLN A 57 7.31 15.85 -17.26
CA GLN A 57 7.02 15.76 -18.69
C GLN A 57 6.27 16.99 -19.22
N SER A 58 5.26 17.49 -18.48
CA SER A 58 4.51 18.68 -18.91
C SER A 58 5.36 19.95 -19.01
N ILE A 59 6.38 20.08 -18.15
CA ILE A 59 7.33 21.21 -18.19
C ILE A 59 8.21 21.09 -19.43
N GLU A 60 8.75 19.90 -19.71
CA GLU A 60 9.61 19.65 -20.87
C GLU A 60 8.90 19.88 -22.21
N LEU A 61 7.61 19.53 -22.32
CA LEU A 61 6.80 19.75 -23.54
C LEU A 61 6.38 21.22 -23.77
N SER A 62 6.51 22.08 -22.75
CA SER A 62 6.15 23.50 -22.81
C SER A 62 7.36 24.42 -23.00
N SER A 63 8.56 23.84 -23.14
CA SER A 63 9.86 24.51 -23.29
C SER A 63 10.37 24.39 -24.72
#